data_AF-A0A7W3N5X6-F1
#
_entry.id   AF-A0A7W3N5X6-F1
#
_cell.length_a   1.000
_cell.length_b   1.000
_cell.length_c   1.000
_cell.angle_alpha   90.00
_cell.angle_beta   90.00
_cell.angle_gamma   90.00
#
_symmetry.space_group_name_H-M   'P 1'
#
loop_
_entity.id
_entity.type
_entity.pdbx_description
1 polymer ?
#
loop_
_entity_poly.entity_id
_entity_poly.type
_entity_poly.pdbx_seq_one_letter_code
_entity_poly.pdbx_strand_id
1 'polypeptide(L)'
;MSDRRGANIAALEDLSRMFSKHSRNLDALIKDLNGRTVSSTEIWWGPGADRFRAAWQEAKAAFDRMALALEEGSQDIRRSRENIEAATR
;
A
#
# COMPACT_ATOMS: atom_id res chain seq x y z
N MET A 1 12.77 17.02 -25.58
CA MET A 1 11.79 16.20 -26.32
C MET A 1 11.60 14.93 -25.53
N SER A 2 10.47 14.78 -24.82
CA SER A 2 10.21 13.56 -24.04
C SER A 2 10.09 12.37 -24.98
N ASP A 3 10.87 11.34 -24.69
CA ASP A 3 10.89 10.04 -25.33
C ASP A 3 9.49 9.37 -25.19
N ARG A 4 8.53 9.80 -26.03
CA ARG A 4 7.12 9.33 -26.04
C ARG A 4 7.03 8.02 -26.81
N ARG A 5 7.70 7.00 -26.31
CA ARG A 5 7.70 5.64 -26.85
C ARG A 5 6.42 4.87 -26.49
N GLY A 6 5.27 5.53 -26.44
CA GLY A 6 4.01 4.99 -25.90
C GLY A 6 3.72 5.35 -24.43
N ALA A 7 4.73 5.76 -23.65
CA ALA A 7 4.58 6.41 -22.35
C ALA A 7 5.83 7.25 -22.01
N ASN A 8 5.77 8.08 -20.97
CA ASN A 8 6.95 8.72 -20.40
C ASN A 8 7.61 7.76 -19.38
N ILE A 9 8.70 7.13 -19.78
CA ILE A 9 9.42 6.11 -18.99
C ILE A 9 9.85 6.63 -17.62
N ALA A 10 10.39 7.85 -17.54
CA ALA A 10 10.80 8.45 -16.27
C ALA A 10 9.60 8.65 -15.33
N ALA A 11 8.47 9.11 -15.87
CA ALA A 11 7.24 9.27 -15.09
C ALA A 11 6.67 7.92 -14.60
N LEU A 12 6.81 6.84 -15.37
CA LEU A 12 6.41 5.49 -14.94
C LEU A 12 7.30 4.96 -13.81
N GLU A 13 8.62 5.15 -13.91
CA GLU A 13 9.55 4.80 -12.83
C GLU A 13 9.19 5.55 -11.54
N ASP A 14 9.00 6.88 -11.62
CA ASP A 14 8.61 7.70 -10.47
C ASP A 14 7.28 7.24 -9.86
N LEU A 15 6.27 6.96 -10.69
CA LEU A 15 4.98 6.45 -10.24
C LEU A 15 5.11 5.10 -9.53
N SER A 16 5.90 4.18 -10.07
CA SER A 16 6.14 2.87 -9.44
C SER A 16 6.82 3.00 -8.06
N ARG A 17 7.77 3.93 -7.93
CA ARG A 17 8.45 4.23 -6.66
C ARG A 17 7.50 4.82 -5.64
N MET A 18 6.61 5.71 -6.06
CA MET A 18 5.58 6.29 -5.19
C MET A 18 4.64 5.20 -4.66
N PHE A 19 4.11 4.34 -5.51
CA PHE A 19 3.21 3.25 -5.11
C PHE A 19 3.88 2.29 -4.12
N SER A 20 5.11 1.84 -4.42
CA SER A 20 5.87 0.95 -3.51
C SER A 20 6.20 1.63 -2.17
N LYS A 21 6.56 2.92 -2.17
CA LYS A 21 6.78 3.69 -0.94
C LYS A 21 5.51 3.76 -0.09
N HIS A 22 4.37 4.08 -0.70
CA HIS A 22 3.11 4.21 0.02
C HIS A 22 2.56 2.87 0.51
N SER A 23 2.77 1.77 -0.24
CA SER A 23 2.47 0.42 0.24
C SER A 23 3.23 0.10 1.53
N ARG A 24 4.56 0.30 1.54
CA ARG A 24 5.38 0.07 2.75
C ARG A 24 4.99 0.96 3.93
N ASN A 25 4.69 2.23 3.67
CA ASN A 25 4.25 3.15 4.71
C ASN A 25 2.90 2.73 5.31
N LEU A 26 1.96 2.26 4.48
CA LEU A 26 0.67 1.78 4.93
C LEU A 26 0.81 0.49 5.75
N ASP A 27 1.62 -0.47 5.29
CA ASP A 27 1.91 -1.70 6.04
C ASP A 27 2.52 -1.41 7.42
N ALA A 28 3.49 -0.49 7.50
CA ALA A 28 4.08 -0.06 8.77
C ALA A 28 3.05 0.60 9.71
N LEU A 29 2.18 1.46 9.17
CA LEU A 29 1.11 2.11 9.92
C LEU A 29 0.11 1.08 10.48
N ILE A 30 -0.33 0.13 9.65
CA ILE A 30 -1.24 -0.94 10.08
C ILE A 30 -0.61 -1.75 11.21
N LYS A 31 0.68 -2.11 11.09
CA LYS A 31 1.40 -2.88 12.12
C LYS A 31 1.47 -2.15 13.46
N ASP A 32 1.85 -0.87 13.49
CA ASP A 32 1.91 -0.09 14.74
C ASP A 32 0.52 0.04 15.39
N LEU A 33 -0.49 0.45 14.61
CA LEU A 33 -1.85 0.63 15.12
C LEU A 33 -2.48 -0.68 15.60
N ASN A 34 -2.25 -1.79 14.87
CA ASN A 34 -2.77 -3.09 15.27
C ASN A 34 -2.10 -3.59 16.55
N GLY A 35 -0.77 -3.42 16.67
CA GLY A 35 -0.04 -3.77 17.89
C GLY A 35 -0.62 -3.07 19.12
N ARG A 36 -0.83 -1.75 19.03
CA ARG A 36 -1.43 -0.94 20.11
C ARG A 36 -2.89 -1.30 20.39
N THR A 37 -3.66 -1.60 19.35
CA THR A 37 -5.08 -1.92 19.51
C THR A 37 -5.27 -3.28 20.19
N VAL A 38 -4.51 -4.29 19.80
CA VAL A 38 -4.57 -5.62 20.40
C VAL A 38 -4.05 -5.61 21.84
N SER A 39 -2.97 -4.89 22.12
CA SER A 39 -2.42 -4.78 23.49
C SER A 39 -3.22 -3.85 24.40
N SER A 40 -4.22 -3.14 23.88
CA SER A 40 -4.98 -2.16 24.67
C SER A 40 -5.82 -2.78 25.79
N THR A 41 -5.90 -4.11 25.91
CA THR A 41 -6.68 -4.82 26.93
C THR A 41 -6.23 -4.53 28.35
N GLU A 42 -4.99 -4.08 28.55
CA GLU A 42 -4.49 -3.70 29.87
C GLU A 42 -4.86 -2.25 30.25
N ILE A 43 -5.11 -1.39 29.25
CA ILE A 43 -5.31 0.06 29.45
C ILE A 43 -6.76 0.53 29.26
N TRP A 44 -7.59 -0.23 28.54
CA TRP A 44 -8.97 0.14 28.23
C TRP A 44 -9.89 -1.08 28.19
N TRP A 45 -10.95 -1.08 28.98
CA TRP A 45 -11.82 -2.24 29.17
C TRP A 45 -13.30 -1.92 28.99
N GLY A 46 -14.11 -2.98 28.95
CA GLY A 46 -15.56 -2.92 28.89
C GLY A 46 -16.11 -2.85 27.45
N PRO A 47 -17.45 -2.80 27.31
CA PRO A 47 -18.13 -3.02 26.03
C PRO A 47 -17.73 -2.01 24.94
N GLY A 48 -17.34 -0.79 25.32
CA GLY A 48 -16.85 0.22 24.38
C GLY A 48 -15.50 -0.17 23.76
N ALA A 49 -14.58 -0.67 24.58
CA ALA A 49 -13.27 -1.13 24.14
C ALA A 49 -13.39 -2.35 23.21
N ASP A 50 -14.28 -3.28 23.56
CA ASP A 50 -14.50 -4.49 22.77
C ASP A 50 -15.11 -4.16 21.40
N ARG A 51 -16.10 -3.25 21.35
CA ARG A 51 -16.66 -2.75 20.08
C ARG A 51 -15.60 -2.07 19.21
N PHE A 52 -14.73 -1.26 19.81
CA PHE A 52 -13.65 -0.62 19.07
C PHE A 52 -12.68 -1.66 18.48
N ARG A 53 -12.24 -2.65 19.26
CA ARG A 53 -11.36 -3.72 18.77
C ARG A 53 -12.00 -4.54 17.66
N ALA A 54 -13.29 -4.84 17.75
CA ALA A 54 -14.03 -5.53 16.70
C ALA A 54 -14.06 -4.70 15.40
N ALA A 55 -14.46 -3.43 15.48
CA ALA A 55 -14.48 -2.52 14.33
C ALA A 55 -13.08 -2.32 13.73
N TRP A 56 -12.04 -2.30 14.56
CA TRP A 56 -10.65 -2.24 14.10
C TRP A 56 -10.27 -3.47 13.27
N GLN A 57 -10.60 -4.68 13.72
CA GLN A 57 -10.29 -5.90 12.96
C GLN A 57 -10.99 -5.92 11.59
N GLU A 58 -12.24 -5.44 11.52
CA GLU A 58 -12.96 -5.29 10.26
C GLU A 58 -12.28 -4.28 9.32
N ALA A 59 -11.91 -3.11 9.84
CA ALA A 59 -11.23 -2.07 9.07
C ALA A 59 -9.82 -2.51 8.61
N LYS A 60 -9.07 -3.24 9.45
CA LYS A 60 -7.73 -3.74 9.14
C LYS A 60 -7.70 -4.53 7.84
N ALA A 61 -8.69 -5.38 7.62
CA ALA A 61 -8.76 -6.18 6.39
C ALA A 61 -8.83 -5.31 5.12
N ALA A 62 -9.50 -4.15 5.19
CA ALA A 62 -9.53 -3.20 4.06
C ALA A 62 -8.17 -2.52 3.85
N PHE A 63 -7.48 -2.15 4.93
CA PHE A 63 -6.14 -1.57 4.85
C PHE A 63 -5.10 -2.57 4.32
N ASP A 64 -5.15 -3.84 4.75
CA ASP A 64 -4.28 -4.89 4.24
C ASP A 64 -4.46 -5.07 2.72
N ARG A 65 -5.73 -5.11 2.24
CA ARG A 65 -6.03 -5.17 0.80
C ARG A 65 -5.52 -3.95 0.05
N MET A 66 -5.59 -2.77 0.64
CA MET A 66 -5.06 -1.55 0.02
C MET A 66 -3.53 -1.59 -0.08
N ALA A 67 -2.83 -2.07 0.96
CA ALA A 67 -1.37 -2.21 0.92
C ALA A 67 -0.93 -3.19 -0.19
N LEU A 68 -1.66 -4.30 -0.34
CA LEU A 68 -1.46 -5.26 -1.44
C LEU A 68 -1.68 -4.60 -2.80
N ALA A 69 -2.82 -3.93 -3.00
CA ALA A 69 -3.15 -3.29 -4.27
C ALA A 69 -2.11 -2.22 -4.69
N LEU A 70 -1.54 -1.49 -3.72
CA LEU A 70 -0.47 -0.52 -3.98
C LEU A 70 0.84 -1.21 -4.42
N GLU A 71 1.18 -2.35 -3.83
CA GLU A 71 2.38 -3.11 -4.22
C GLU A 71 2.20 -3.76 -5.61
N GLU A 72 1.05 -4.38 -5.85
CA GLU A 72 0.67 -4.93 -7.15
C GLU A 72 0.69 -3.84 -8.24
N GLY A 73 0.07 -2.68 -7.97
CA GLY A 73 0.11 -1.55 -8.89
C GLY A 73 1.53 -1.06 -9.19
N SER A 74 2.42 -1.02 -8.20
CA SER A 74 3.84 -0.73 -8.40
C SER A 74 4.51 -1.73 -9.35
N GLN A 75 4.22 -3.03 -9.20
CA GLN A 75 4.75 -4.08 -10.07
C GLN A 75 4.20 -3.99 -11.49
N ASP A 76 2.91 -3.69 -11.65
CA ASP A 76 2.27 -3.50 -12.96
C ASP A 76 2.89 -2.35 -13.73
N ILE A 77 3.14 -1.22 -13.06
CA ILE A 77 3.78 -0.06 -13.67
C ILE A 77 5.20 -0.40 -14.12
N ARG A 78 5.98 -1.12 -13.29
CA ARG A 78 7.34 -1.56 -13.67
C ARG A 78 7.33 -2.47 -14.89
N ARG A 79 6.44 -3.48 -14.90
CA ARG A 79 6.27 -4.40 -16.04
C ARG A 79 5.86 -3.65 -17.30
N SER A 80 4.92 -2.71 -17.19
CA SER A 80 4.50 -1.87 -18.32
C SER A 80 5.67 -1.09 -18.89
N ARG A 81 6.48 -0.45 -18.04
CA ARG A 81 7.69 0.28 -18.45
C ARG A 81 8.68 -0.64 -19.16
N GLU A 82 9.00 -1.79 -18.59
CA GLU A 82 9.95 -2.76 -19.17
C GLU A 82 9.49 -3.23 -20.56
N ASN A 83 8.20 -3.50 -20.72
CA ASN A 83 7.61 -3.87 -22.01
C ASN A 83 7.72 -2.75 -23.04
N ILE A 84 7.49 -1.51 -22.63
CA ILE A 84 7.61 -0.34 -23.52
C ILE A 84 9.06 -0.13 -23.94
N GLU A 85 10.00 -0.18 -23.00
CA GLU A 85 11.43 -0.07 -23.30
C GLU A 85 11.90 -1.17 -24.27
N ALA A 86 11.46 -2.42 -24.07
CA ALA A 86 11.79 -3.54 -24.94
C ALA A 86 11.19 -3.41 -26.35
N ALA A 87 9.94 -2.93 -26.47
CA ALA A 87 9.26 -2.78 -27.76
C ALA A 87 9.76 -1.60 -28.59
N THR A 88 10.48 -0.67 -27.97
CA THR A 88 10.90 0.60 -28.59
C THR A 88 12.41 0.77 -28.66
N ARG A 89 13.12 -0.34 -28.49
CA ARG A 89 14.56 -0.49 -28.66
C ARG A 89 14.85 -1.22 -29.97
#